data_AF-A0AAU9U8Q2-F1
#
_entry.id   AF-A0AAU9U8Q2-F1
#
_cell.length_a   1.000
_cell.length_b   1.000
_cell.length_c   1.000
_cell.angle_alpha   90.00
_cell.angle_beta   90.00
_cell.angle_gamma   90.00
#
_symmetry.space_group_name_H-M   'P 1'
#
loop_
_entity.id
_entity.type
_entity.pdbx_description
1 polymer ?
#
loop_
_entity_poly.entity_id
_entity_poly.type
_entity_poly.pdbx_seq_one_letter_code
_entity_poly.pdbx_strand_id
1 'polypeptide(L)' 'MRLSITVEELKLKIKNIRTTYNREASKVAKSKKSGAVEDDVYRPQLIWFSVADRFLKPVIEGRNSKDNMVSLIIIY' A
#
# COMPACT_ATOMS: atom_id res chain seq x y z
N MET A 1 -29.48 -2.99 18.42
CA MET A 1 -28.44 -1.98 18.69
C MET A 1 -28.19 -1.21 17.40
N ARG A 2 -28.53 0.09 17.33
CA ARG A 2 -28.32 0.91 16.13
C ARG A 2 -27.00 1.65 16.30
N LEU A 3 -25.99 1.29 15.50
CA LEU A 3 -24.72 2.01 15.48
C LEU A 3 -24.92 3.29 14.66
N SER A 4 -25.15 4.41 15.34
CA SER A 4 -25.08 5.74 14.73
C SER A 4 -23.61 6.11 14.55
N ILE A 5 -23.05 5.82 13.38
CA ILE A 5 -21.73 6.32 13.00
C ILE A 5 -21.89 7.78 12.57
N THR A 6 -21.09 8.67 13.13
CA THR A 6 -21.00 10.05 12.67
C THR A 6 -20.19 10.13 11.37
N VAL A 7 -20.37 11.21 10.62
CA VAL A 7 -19.61 11.46 9.39
C VAL A 7 -18.10 11.52 9.67
N GLU A 8 -17.70 12.10 10.81
CA GLU A 8 -16.29 12.21 11.18
C GLU A 8 -15.67 10.86 11.54
N GLU A 9 -16.39 10.00 12.25
CA GLU A 9 -15.95 8.63 12.51
C GLU A 9 -15.83 7.80 11.22
N LEU A 10 -16.75 8.01 10.27
CA LEU A 10 -16.68 7.35 8.97
C LEU A 10 -15.44 7.79 8.19
N LYS A 11 -15.17 9.10 8.11
CA LYS A 11 -13.97 9.65 7.47
C LYS A 11 -12.70 9.10 8.13
N LEU A 12 -12.67 9.02 9.45
CA LEU A 12 -11.54 8.47 10.20
C LEU A 12 -11.32 6.99 9.88
N LYS A 13 -12.39 6.18 9.82
CA LYS A 13 -12.29 4.76 9.43
C LYS A 13 -11.77 4.58 8.01
N ILE A 14 -12.25 5.38 7.05
CA ILE A 14 -11.74 5.35 5.67
C ILE A 14 -10.25 5.71 5.64
N LYS A 15 -9.85 6.76 6.36
CA LYS A 15 -8.43 7.17 6.47
C LYS A 15 -7.58 6.05 7.06
N ASN A 16 -8.05 5.39 8.12
CA ASN A 16 -7.32 4.30 8.77
C ASN A 16 -7.14 3.11 7.82
N ILE A 17 -8.19 2.69 7.12
CA ILE A 17 -8.12 1.60 6.12
C ILE A 17 -7.09 1.93 5.04
N ARG A 18 -7.17 3.14 4.45
CA ARG A 18 -6.22 3.58 3.41
C ARG A 18 -4.78 3.60 3.92
N THR A 19 -4.58 4.12 5.13
CA THR A 19 -3.25 4.22 5.74
C THR A 19 -2.64 2.86 5.99
N THR A 20 -3.41 1.93 6.55
CA THR A 20 -2.98 0.55 6.81
C THR A 20 -2.69 -0.18 5.50
N TYR A 21 -3.58 -0.08 4.51
CA TYR A 21 -3.37 -0.66 3.19
C TYR A 21 -2.06 -0.16 2.54
N ASN A 22 -1.83 1.16 2.53
CA ASN A 22 -0.62 1.73 1.92
C ASN A 22 0.67 1.23 2.56
N ARG A 23 0.69 1.02 3.88
CA ARG A 23 1.83 0.46 4.59
C ARG A 23 2.11 -0.97 4.15
N GLU A 24 1.07 -1.80 4.08
CA GLU A 24 1.17 -3.18 3.63
C GLU A 24 1.59 -3.27 2.15
N ALA A 25 0.96 -2.49 1.28
CA ALA A 25 1.32 -2.41 -0.14
C ALA A 25 2.78 -1.97 -0.35
N SER A 26 3.27 -1.03 0.48
CA SER A 26 4.67 -0.60 0.46
C SER A 26 5.64 -1.72 0.85
N LYS A 27 5.28 -2.58 1.81
CA LYS A 27 6.10 -3.76 2.17
C LYS A 27 6.15 -4.76 1.02
N VAL A 28 5.00 -5.03 0.39
CA VAL A 28 4.91 -5.89 -0.80
C VAL A 28 5.81 -5.34 -1.93
N ALA A 29 5.72 -4.04 -2.23
CA ALA A 29 6.53 -3.41 -3.27
C ALA A 29 8.02 -3.46 -2.96
N LYS A 30 8.42 -3.22 -1.70
CA LYS A 30 9.83 -3.30 -1.27
C LYS A 30 10.39 -4.72 -1.38
N SER A 31 9.64 -5.71 -0.92
CA SER A 31 10.03 -7.12 -1.02
C SER A 31 10.20 -7.58 -2.46
N LYS A 32 9.35 -7.11 -3.39
CA LYS A 32 9.54 -7.33 -4.83
C LYS A 32 10.79 -6.64 -5.39
N LYS A 33 11.07 -5.40 -4.96
CA LYS A 33 12.21 -4.60 -5.48
C LYS A 33 13.57 -5.12 -5.00
N SER A 34 13.64 -5.74 -3.83
CA SER A 34 14.89 -6.26 -3.26
C SER A 34 15.40 -7.55 -3.92
N GLY A 35 14.79 -8.02 -5.02
CA GLY A 35 15.24 -9.21 -5.75
C GLY A 35 15.06 -10.50 -4.95
N ALA A 36 14.12 -10.52 -4.01
CA ALA A 36 13.76 -11.71 -3.27
C ALA A 36 13.36 -12.81 -4.27
N VAL A 37 13.94 -14.01 -4.10
CA VAL A 37 13.56 -15.23 -4.83
C VAL A 37 12.05 -15.42 -4.65
N GLU A 38 11.36 -15.95 -5.67
CA GLU A 38 9.89 -15.95 -5.82
C GLU A 38 9.10 -16.48 -4.60
N ASP A 39 9.75 -17.23 -3.70
CA ASP A 39 9.17 -17.77 -2.47
C ASP A 39 9.24 -16.83 -1.24
N ASP A 40 10.03 -15.75 -1.30
CA ASP A 40 10.27 -14.80 -0.19
C ASP A 40 9.55 -13.44 -0.40
N VAL A 41 8.54 -13.40 -1.28
CA VAL A 41 7.71 -12.21 -1.46
C VAL A 41 6.79 -12.04 -0.25
N TYR A 42 6.92 -10.91 0.44
CA TYR A 42 6.08 -10.58 1.60
C TYR A 42 4.59 -10.71 1.28
N ARG A 43 3.90 -11.54 2.06
CA ARG A 43 2.44 -11.72 2.00
C ARG A 43 1.77 -10.93 3.12
N PRO A 44 0.87 -9.98 2.79
CA PRO A 44 0.11 -9.25 3.80
C PRO A 44 -0.72 -10.21 4.66
N GLN A 45 -0.69 -10.00 5.99
CA GLN A 45 -1.41 -10.86 6.94
C GLN A 45 -2.86 -10.43 7.17
N LEU A 46 -3.27 -9.27 6.64
CA LEU A 46 -4.60 -8.74 6.83
C LEU A 46 -5.60 -9.47 5.92
N ILE A 47 -6.57 -10.16 6.52
CA ILE A 47 -7.60 -10.96 5.81
C ILE A 47 -8.34 -10.12 4.76
N TRP A 48 -8.60 -8.84 5.07
CA TRP A 48 -9.29 -7.92 4.16
C TRP A 48 -8.38 -7.29 3.11
N PHE A 49 -7.05 -7.50 3.16
CA PHE A 49 -6.10 -6.87 2.25
C PHE A 49 -6.44 -7.18 0.80
N SER A 50 -6.69 -8.45 0.47
CA SER A 50 -7.04 -8.89 -0.89
C SER A 50 -8.32 -8.20 -1.41
N VAL A 51 -9.29 -7.98 -0.51
CA VAL A 51 -10.51 -7.25 -0.85
C VAL A 51 -10.19 -5.79 -1.15
N ALA A 52 -9.43 -5.13 -0.27
CA ALA A 52 -9.05 -3.74 -0.44
C ALA A 52 -8.14 -3.50 -1.66
N ASP A 53 -7.24 -4.43 -1.96
CA ASP A 53 -6.29 -4.36 -3.07
C ASP A 53 -7.01 -4.21 -4.41
N ARG A 54 -8.10 -4.96 -4.62
CA ARG A 54 -8.93 -4.86 -5.84
C ARG A 54 -9.49 -3.47 -6.12
N PHE A 55 -9.67 -2.64 -5.08
CA PHE A 55 -10.24 -1.29 -5.21
C PHE A 55 -9.21 -0.18 -5.05
N LEU A 56 -8.25 -0.34 -4.15
CA LEU A 56 -7.29 0.71 -3.78
C LEU A 56 -6.05 0.70 -4.66
N LYS A 57 -5.61 -0.47 -5.15
CA LYS A 57 -4.42 -0.59 -5.98
C LYS A 57 -4.46 0.30 -7.23
N PRO A 58 -5.54 0.34 -8.04
CA PRO A 58 -5.58 1.20 -9.23
C PRO A 58 -5.46 2.70 -8.90
N VAL A 59 -5.99 3.12 -7.75
CA VAL A 59 -5.95 4.52 -7.29
C VAL A 59 -4.54 4.93 -6.87
N ILE A 60 -3.74 3.99 -6.37
CA ILE A 60 -2.39 4.24 -5.86
C ILE A 60 -1.35 4.10 -6.98
N GLU A 61 -1.47 3.08 -7.83
CA GLU A 61 -0.58 2.89 -8.99
C GLU A 61 -0.78 3.97 -10.05
N GLY A 62 -2.01 4.48 -10.23
CA GLY A 62 -2.25 5.65 -11.08
C GLY A 62 -1.60 6.95 -10.56
N ARG A 63 -1.10 6.93 -9.32
CA ARG A 63 -0.52 8.09 -8.64
C ARG A 63 1.02 8.09 -8.63
N ASN A 64 1.66 7.30 -9.50
CA ASN A 64 3.12 7.18 -9.62
C ASN A 64 3.81 8.57 -9.55
N SER A 65 4.26 8.91 -8.35
CA SER A 65 5.29 9.93 -8.16
C SER A 65 6.51 9.42 -8.88
N LYS A 66 7.04 10.23 -9.80
CA LYS A 66 8.38 10.05 -10.33
C LYS A 66 9.33 10.17 -9.13
N ASP A 67 9.87 9.05 -8.65
CA ASP A 67 10.92 9.07 -7.64
C ASP A 67 12.15 9.77 -8.26
N ASN A 68 12.55 10.90 -7.70
CA ASN A 68 13.74 11.68 -8.10
C ASN A 68 15.04 11.02 -7.61
N MET A 69 15.20 9.71 -7.78
CA MET A 69 16.50 9.08 -7.59
C MET A 69 17.37 9.40 -8.81
N VAL A 70 18.09 10.52 -8.74
CA VAL A 70 19.27 10.75 -9.57
C VAL A 70 20.24 9.62 -9.24
N SER A 71 20.32 8.61 -10.11
CA SER A 71 21.39 7.62 -10.05
C SER A 71 22.70 8.38 -10.16
N LEU A 72 23.45 8.44 -9.05
CA LEU A 72 24.86 8.76 -9.07
C LEU A 72 25.55 7.66 -9.85
N ILE A 73 25.52 7.77 -11.18
CA ILE A 73 26.42 7.02 -12.05
C ILE A 73 27.79 7.60 -11.75
N ILE A 74 28.52 6.89 -10.89
CA ILE A 74 29.96 7.03 -10.76
C ILE A 74 30.51 6.63 -12.13
N ILE A 75 30.86 7.64 -12.92
CA ILE A 75 31.59 7.47 -14.17
C ILE A 75 33.06 7.29 -13.76
N TYR A 76 33.61 6.13 -14.15
CA TYR A 76 35.03 5.77 -14.07
C TYR A 76 35.88 6.67 -14.98
#